data_AF-A0A7C6E6E5-F1
#
_entry.id   AF-A0A7C6E6E5-F1
#
_cell.length_a   1.000
_cell.length_b   1.000
_cell.length_c   1.000
_cell.angle_alpha   90.00
_cell.angle_beta   90.00
_cell.angle_gamma   90.00
#
_symmetry.space_group_name_H-M   'P 1'
#
loop_
_entity.id
_entity.type
_entity.pdbx_description
1 polymer ?
#
loop_
_entity_poly.entity_id
_entity_poly.type
_entity_poly.pdbx_seq_one_letter_code
_entity_poly.pdbx_strand_id
1 'polypeptide(L)'
;MAELKRQLRLAHLKIRVPEEKLRLLGCTSTGRRPSCLGTSGWWPARRRISSALGAARGALGYEISEQLDVEPTRYFVLATKREKRACPRCPEAGVVVAPAPSRIVDKRLASDRVVIGTVVAKYVDHLPLYRQSLQLEGEAGVEIHRATLDG
;
A
#
# COMPACT_ATOMS: atom_id res chain seq x y z
N MET A 1 -17.83 11.71 -14.41
CA MET A 1 -18.05 10.80 -13.24
C MET A 1 -18.50 9.39 -13.62
N ALA A 2 -19.45 9.20 -14.55
CA ALA A 2 -19.85 7.86 -15.00
C ALA A 2 -18.70 7.10 -15.70
N GLU A 3 -17.93 7.80 -16.53
CA GLU A 3 -16.77 7.23 -17.25
C GLU A 3 -15.67 6.75 -16.29
N LEU A 4 -15.27 7.57 -15.32
CA LEU A 4 -14.33 7.15 -14.28
C LEU A 4 -14.79 5.91 -13.50
N LYS A 5 -16.10 5.80 -13.21
CA LYS A 5 -16.67 4.61 -12.56
C LYS A 5 -16.68 3.37 -13.45
N ARG A 6 -16.69 3.54 -14.77
CA ARG A 6 -16.58 2.46 -15.76
C ARG A 6 -15.13 2.01 -15.88
N GLN A 7 -14.19 2.95 -16.01
CA GLN A 7 -12.75 2.68 -16.07
C GLN A 7 -12.24 1.97 -14.81
N LEU A 8 -12.63 2.44 -13.61
CA LEU A 8 -12.27 1.76 -12.36
C LEU A 8 -12.81 0.32 -12.26
N ARG A 9 -13.88 -0.02 -12.98
CA ARG A 9 -14.41 -1.39 -13.07
C ARG A 9 -13.70 -2.23 -14.13
N LEU A 10 -13.27 -1.62 -15.24
CA LEU A 10 -12.58 -2.28 -16.34
C LEU A 10 -11.09 -2.53 -16.06
N ALA A 11 -10.45 -1.69 -15.26
CA ALA A 11 -9.00 -1.76 -14.99
C ALA A 11 -8.53 -2.97 -14.16
N HIS A 12 -9.38 -3.99 -13.92
CA HIS A 12 -9.06 -5.17 -13.09
C HIS A 12 -8.38 -4.85 -11.73
N LEU A 13 -8.63 -3.67 -11.19
CA LEU A 13 -8.04 -3.20 -9.95
C LEU A 13 -8.59 -4.03 -8.79
N LYS A 14 -7.72 -4.81 -8.13
CA LYS A 14 -8.10 -5.65 -6.98
C LYS A 14 -8.73 -4.78 -5.90
N ILE A 15 -9.92 -5.14 -5.45
CA ILE A 15 -10.59 -4.47 -4.34
C ILE A 15 -9.81 -4.81 -3.07
N ARG A 16 -9.18 -3.82 -2.45
CA ARG A 16 -8.57 -3.97 -1.12
C ARG A 16 -9.50 -3.32 -0.11
N VAL A 17 -10.10 -4.13 0.75
CA VAL A 17 -10.85 -3.64 1.91
C VAL A 17 -9.84 -3.50 3.05
N PRO A 18 -9.63 -2.29 3.62
CA PRO A 18 -8.81 -2.17 4.80
C PRO A 18 -9.55 -2.84 5.97
N GLU A 19 -9.01 -3.94 6.50
CA GLU A 19 -9.54 -4.65 7.68
C GLU A 19 -9.35 -3.88 9.00
N GLU A 20 -9.24 -2.56 8.96
CA GLU A 20 -8.74 -1.75 10.06
C GLU A 20 -9.83 -1.34 11.07
N LYS A 21 -10.79 -2.22 11.34
CA LYS A 21 -11.79 -1.98 12.42
C LYS A 21 -12.44 -3.24 13.02
N LEU A 22 -11.68 -4.32 13.20
CA LEU A 22 -12.09 -5.47 14.03
C LEU A 22 -11.21 -5.72 15.27
N ARG A 23 -10.27 -4.81 15.59
CA ARG A 23 -9.49 -4.88 16.84
C ARG A 23 -9.55 -3.58 17.61
N LEU A 24 -10.59 -3.45 18.42
CA LEU A 24 -10.52 -2.72 19.68
C LEU A 24 -11.12 -3.62 20.73
N LEU A 25 -10.27 -4.39 21.41
CA LEU A 25 -10.37 -4.82 22.82
C LEU A 25 -9.05 -5.53 23.17
N GLY A 26 -8.35 -5.03 24.20
CA GLY A 26 -7.32 -5.82 24.91
C GLY A 26 -5.88 -5.34 24.81
N CYS A 27 -5.60 -4.10 25.20
CA CYS A 27 -4.27 -3.74 25.72
C CYS A 27 -4.20 -4.25 27.17
N THR A 28 -3.37 -5.23 27.47
CA THR A 28 -2.83 -5.40 28.82
C THR A 28 -1.33 -5.68 28.74
N SER A 29 -0.60 -4.78 29.36
CA SER A 29 0.81 -4.86 29.72
C SER A 29 1.25 -6.24 30.19
N THR A 30 2.49 -6.63 29.90
CA THR A 30 3.57 -6.72 30.92
C THR A 30 4.83 -7.35 30.31
N GLY A 31 5.96 -6.68 30.52
CA GLY A 31 7.28 -7.28 30.76
C GLY A 31 7.86 -8.26 29.74
N ARG A 32 8.97 -7.86 29.09
CA ARG A 32 10.34 -8.17 29.53
C ARG A 32 11.26 -8.09 28.30
N ARG A 33 12.17 -7.11 28.26
CA ARG A 33 13.36 -7.18 27.39
C ARG A 33 14.29 -8.25 27.98
N PRO A 34 14.78 -9.22 27.20
CA PRO A 34 16.03 -9.89 27.51
C PRO A 34 17.12 -9.23 26.69
N SER A 35 18.04 -8.60 27.41
CA SER A 35 19.33 -8.16 26.95
C SER A 35 20.27 -9.35 26.75
N CYS A 36 21.20 -9.16 25.82
CA CYS A 36 22.56 -9.71 25.80
C CYS A 36 22.77 -11.20 25.44
N LEU A 37 23.48 -11.34 24.31
CA LEU A 37 24.69 -12.17 24.16
C LEU A 37 24.54 -13.69 24.31
N GLY A 38 24.62 -14.36 23.16
CA GLY A 38 24.77 -15.80 23.05
C GLY A 38 25.60 -16.13 21.82
N THR A 39 26.90 -16.01 22.00
CA THR A 39 27.99 -16.45 21.13
C THR A 39 27.72 -17.77 20.41
N SER A 40 28.28 -17.82 19.20
CA SER A 40 28.99 -18.96 18.63
C SER A 40 28.19 -20.22 18.35
N GLY A 41 28.14 -20.55 17.05
CA GLY A 41 28.62 -21.88 16.69
C GLY A 41 27.77 -22.65 15.70
N TRP A 42 27.48 -22.10 14.52
CA TRP A 42 27.05 -22.93 13.39
C TRP A 42 27.66 -22.44 12.08
N TRP A 43 28.91 -22.81 11.83
CA TRP A 43 29.45 -22.90 10.46
C TRP A 43 30.27 -24.18 10.33
N PRO A 44 29.88 -25.13 9.47
CA PRO A 44 30.76 -26.22 9.11
C PRO A 44 31.84 -25.67 8.19
N ALA A 45 33.07 -25.91 8.62
CA ALA A 45 34.26 -25.62 7.86
C ALA A 45 34.34 -26.48 6.58
N ARG A 46 35.12 -25.93 5.64
CA ARG A 46 35.86 -26.58 4.54
C ARG A 46 35.14 -26.70 3.22
N ARG A 47 35.62 -25.85 2.30
CA ARG A 47 36.64 -26.20 1.28
C ARG A 47 37.10 -24.89 0.59
N ARG A 48 38.18 -24.85 -0.20
CA ARG A 48 38.42 -23.93 -1.36
C ARG A 48 39.52 -24.62 -2.21
N ILE A 49 39.22 -25.24 -3.38
CA ILE A 49 40.12 -25.44 -4.58
C ILE A 49 41.09 -24.27 -4.69
N SER A 50 42.28 -24.57 -5.17
CA SER A 50 43.24 -23.64 -5.74
C SER A 50 43.22 -23.85 -7.26
N SER A 51 43.36 -22.80 -8.07
CA SER A 51 43.25 -22.87 -9.54
C SER A 51 44.48 -23.50 -10.21
N ALA A 52 45.13 -24.44 -9.53
CA ALA A 52 46.24 -25.21 -10.09
C ALA A 52 46.13 -26.73 -9.84
N LEU A 53 45.28 -27.21 -8.92
CA LEU A 53 44.98 -28.64 -8.80
C LEU A 53 43.51 -28.81 -8.35
N GLY A 54 42.72 -29.58 -9.11
CA GLY A 54 41.27 -29.76 -8.93
C GLY A 54 40.85 -30.41 -7.61
N ALA A 55 40.90 -29.68 -6.49
CA ALA A 55 40.51 -30.17 -5.18
C ALA A 55 39.36 -29.32 -4.59
N ALA A 56 38.13 -29.84 -4.50
CA ALA A 56 36.86 -29.15 -4.18
C ALA A 56 36.90 -27.87 -3.28
N ARG A 57 36.13 -26.82 -3.68
CA ARG A 57 36.06 -25.46 -3.08
C ARG A 57 34.82 -25.41 -2.24
N GLY A 58 34.87 -24.70 -1.14
CA GLY A 58 33.79 -24.50 -0.20
C GLY A 58 33.65 -23.02 0.04
N ALA A 59 32.46 -22.64 0.46
CA ALA A 59 32.11 -21.25 0.62
C ALA A 59 32.97 -20.63 1.73
N LEU A 60 33.51 -19.45 1.47
CA LEU A 60 34.51 -18.82 2.32
C LEU A 60 34.11 -17.35 2.54
N GLY A 61 32.80 -17.13 2.62
CA GLY A 61 32.15 -15.82 2.73
C GLY A 61 31.29 -15.50 1.51
N TYR A 62 30.18 -14.80 1.75
CA TYR A 62 29.38 -14.14 0.72
C TYR A 62 29.81 -12.67 0.67
N GLU A 63 30.03 -12.13 -0.52
CA GLU A 63 30.16 -10.68 -0.71
C GLU A 63 28.74 -10.10 -0.78
N ILE A 64 28.49 -9.06 0.02
CA ILE A 64 27.20 -8.35 0.04
C ILE A 64 27.35 -7.14 -0.88
N SER A 65 26.59 -7.14 -1.97
CA SER A 65 26.41 -5.96 -2.82
C SER A 65 24.99 -5.45 -2.64
N GLU A 66 24.87 -4.19 -2.21
CA GLU A 66 23.59 -3.52 -2.04
C GLU A 66 23.29 -2.69 -3.29
N GLN A 67 22.08 -2.83 -3.82
CA GLN A 67 21.58 -2.02 -4.94
C GLN A 67 20.25 -1.40 -4.53
N LEU A 68 20.04 -0.13 -4.91
CA LEU A 68 18.77 0.54 -4.74
C LEU A 68 17.81 0.05 -5.83
N ASP A 69 16.71 -0.56 -5.40
CA ASP A 69 15.62 -0.98 -6.29
C ASP A 69 14.37 -0.12 -6.06
N VAL A 70 13.49 -0.04 -7.06
CA VAL A 70 12.25 0.75 -7.03
C VAL A 70 11.06 -0.17 -7.29
N GLU A 71 10.10 -0.15 -6.37
CA GLU A 71 8.79 -0.74 -6.63
C GLU A 71 7.83 0.32 -7.20
N PRO A 72 7.26 0.10 -8.40
CA PRO A 72 6.35 1.07 -9.02
C PRO A 72 5.01 1.19 -8.28
N THR A 73 4.34 2.32 -8.50
CA THR A 73 3.06 2.66 -7.87
C THR A 73 1.98 1.64 -8.24
N ARG A 74 1.38 1.01 -7.22
CA ARG A 74 0.25 0.08 -7.40
C ARG A 74 -1.07 0.78 -7.11
N TYR A 75 -1.95 0.88 -8.12
CA TYR A 75 -3.30 1.40 -7.96
C TYR A 75 -4.28 0.29 -7.58
N PHE A 76 -5.27 0.61 -6.75
CA PHE A 76 -6.32 -0.32 -6.35
C PHE A 76 -7.60 0.43 -5.92
N VAL A 77 -8.73 -0.27 -5.95
CA VAL A 77 -10.01 0.29 -5.49
C VAL A 77 -10.16 0.07 -3.99
N LEU A 78 -10.23 1.18 -3.25
CA LEU A 78 -10.49 1.19 -1.81
C LEU A 78 -12.00 1.18 -1.54
N ALA A 79 -12.54 0.03 -1.12
CA ALA A 79 -13.94 -0.09 -0.76
C ALA A 79 -14.15 0.03 0.76
N THR A 80 -14.68 1.17 1.21
CA THR A 80 -15.07 1.37 2.61
C THR A 80 -16.50 0.90 2.83
N LYS A 81 -16.68 -0.21 3.55
CA LYS A 81 -18.00 -0.70 3.98
C LYS A 81 -18.37 -0.05 5.31
N ARG A 82 -19.60 0.44 5.43
CA ARG A 82 -20.16 0.97 6.68
C ARG A 82 -21.36 0.14 7.07
N GLU A 83 -21.38 -0.30 8.32
CA GLU A 83 -22.51 -1.04 8.86
C GLU A 83 -23.73 -0.12 8.97
N LYS A 84 -24.87 -0.64 8.55
CA LYS A 84 -26.18 -0.06 8.82
C LYS A 84 -26.83 -0.94 9.88
N ARG A 85 -27.25 -0.34 10.99
CA ARG A 85 -27.91 -1.05 12.09
C ARG A 85 -29.32 -0.50 12.24
N ALA A 86 -30.27 -1.40 12.37
CA ALA A 86 -31.66 -1.08 12.69
C ALA A 86 -32.05 -1.91 13.92
N CYS A 87 -32.72 -1.30 14.88
CA CYS A 87 -33.25 -2.04 16.02
C CYS A 87 -34.54 -2.76 15.58
N PRO A 88 -34.61 -4.10 15.62
CA PRO A 88 -35.81 -4.82 15.20
C PRO A 88 -37.01 -4.60 16.14
N ARG A 89 -36.78 -4.16 17.39
CA ARG A 89 -37.82 -3.91 18.39
C ARG A 89 -38.37 -2.49 18.40
N CYS A 90 -37.63 -1.54 17.84
CA CYS A 90 -38.01 -0.13 17.81
C CYS A 90 -37.97 0.36 16.36
N PRO A 91 -39.00 0.09 15.55
CA PRO A 91 -39.03 0.54 14.15
C PRO A 91 -38.97 2.07 14.04
N GLU A 92 -39.43 2.80 15.07
CA GLU A 92 -39.40 4.26 15.12
C GLU A 92 -38.00 4.85 15.32
N ALA A 93 -37.03 4.07 15.83
CA ALA A 93 -35.65 4.52 16.05
C ALA A 93 -34.82 4.65 14.76
N GLY A 94 -35.37 4.24 13.61
CA GLY A 94 -34.75 4.40 12.30
C GLY A 94 -33.50 3.55 12.07
N VAL A 95 -32.87 3.73 10.90
CA VAL A 95 -31.63 3.06 10.53
C VAL A 95 -30.45 3.97 10.84
N VAL A 96 -29.60 3.55 11.78
CA VAL A 96 -28.37 4.28 12.14
C VAL A 96 -27.21 3.74 11.32
N VAL A 97 -26.45 4.64 10.71
CA VAL A 97 -25.29 4.32 9.87
C VAL A 97 -24.04 4.84 10.56
N ALA A 98 -22.97 4.04 10.58
CA ALA A 98 -21.68 4.50 11.08
C ALA A 98 -21.22 5.78 10.34
N PRO A 99 -20.66 6.78 11.07
CA PRO A 99 -20.25 8.05 10.46
C PRO A 99 -19.18 7.84 9.40
N ALA A 100 -19.13 8.76 8.45
CA ALA A 100 -18.09 8.77 7.43
C ALA A 100 -16.71 9.02 8.03
N PRO A 101 -15.64 8.35 7.55
CA PRO A 101 -14.31 8.88 7.76
C PRO A 101 -14.23 10.26 7.08
N SER A 102 -13.59 11.21 7.76
CA SER A 102 -13.28 12.52 7.21
C SER A 102 -12.43 12.37 5.94
N ARG A 103 -12.71 13.21 4.96
CA ARG A 103 -12.05 13.22 3.65
C ARG A 103 -11.71 14.66 3.29
N ILE A 104 -10.60 14.89 2.56
CA ILE A 104 -10.16 16.22 2.13
C ILE A 104 -11.23 16.91 1.27
N VAL A 105 -11.77 16.18 0.29
CA VAL A 105 -12.89 16.61 -0.56
C VAL A 105 -14.04 15.62 -0.39
N ASP A 106 -15.22 16.15 -0.12
CA ASP A 106 -16.42 15.34 0.06
C ASP A 106 -16.89 14.69 -1.24
N LYS A 107 -17.45 13.48 -1.12
CA LYS A 107 -18.09 12.72 -2.21
C LYS A 107 -17.22 12.44 -3.46
N ARG A 108 -15.91 12.67 -3.42
CA ARG A 108 -15.00 12.34 -4.53
C ARG A 108 -14.82 10.83 -4.72
N LEU A 109 -14.40 10.43 -5.92
CA LEU A 109 -14.04 9.05 -6.26
C LEU A 109 -12.59 8.71 -5.93
N ALA A 110 -11.67 9.66 -6.09
CA ALA A 110 -10.26 9.47 -5.76
C ALA A 110 -10.06 9.27 -4.24
N SER A 111 -9.04 8.52 -3.83
CA SER A 111 -8.66 8.45 -2.41
C SER A 111 -7.90 9.71 -1.99
N ASP A 112 -7.77 9.97 -0.68
CA ASP A 112 -7.04 11.18 -0.21
C ASP A 112 -5.57 11.09 -0.64
N ARG A 113 -5.02 9.87 -0.67
CA ARG A 113 -3.65 9.61 -1.13
C ARG A 113 -3.43 9.99 -2.58
N VAL A 114 -4.40 9.69 -3.46
CA VAL A 114 -4.31 10.07 -4.88
C VAL A 114 -4.35 11.58 -5.03
N VAL A 115 -5.26 12.26 -4.32
CA VAL A 115 -5.36 13.73 -4.36
C VAL A 115 -4.06 14.37 -3.85
N ILE A 116 -3.55 13.93 -2.70
CA ILE A 116 -2.27 14.42 -2.15
C ILE A 116 -1.14 14.17 -3.15
N GLY A 117 -1.06 12.98 -3.74
CA GLY A 117 -0.04 12.64 -4.73
C GLY A 117 -0.07 13.56 -5.94
N THR A 118 -1.25 13.84 -6.51
CA THR A 118 -1.41 14.78 -7.63
C THR A 118 -0.96 16.20 -7.26
N VAL A 119 -1.31 16.67 -6.05
CA VAL A 119 -0.95 18.01 -5.57
C VAL A 119 0.57 18.10 -5.33
N VAL A 120 1.15 17.13 -4.64
CA VAL A 120 2.61 17.07 -4.41
C VAL A 120 3.34 17.01 -5.74
N ALA A 121 2.93 16.14 -6.66
CA ALA A 121 3.55 16.04 -7.97
C ALA A 121 3.45 17.37 -8.75
N LYS A 122 2.33 18.10 -8.67
CA LYS A 122 2.14 19.39 -9.36
C LYS A 122 3.03 20.49 -8.78
N TYR A 123 3.09 20.60 -7.47
CA TYR A 123 3.71 21.76 -6.81
C TYR A 123 5.14 21.52 -6.31
N VAL A 124 5.46 20.30 -5.90
CA VAL A 124 6.79 19.92 -5.38
C VAL A 124 7.65 19.34 -6.50
N ASP A 125 7.12 18.36 -7.23
CA ASP A 125 7.90 17.69 -8.28
C ASP A 125 7.80 18.39 -9.65
N HIS A 126 7.10 19.53 -9.70
CA HIS A 126 6.87 20.34 -10.91
C HIS A 126 6.35 19.53 -12.11
N LEU A 127 5.58 18.48 -11.83
CA LEU A 127 5.07 17.57 -12.83
C LEU A 127 3.75 18.13 -13.39
N PRO A 128 3.71 18.58 -14.66
CA PRO A 128 2.52 19.19 -15.22
C PRO A 128 1.38 18.18 -15.33
N LEU A 129 0.14 18.63 -15.18
CA LEU A 129 -1.02 17.75 -15.08
C LEU A 129 -1.27 16.87 -16.30
N TYR A 130 -0.91 17.33 -17.50
CA TYR A 130 -1.01 16.50 -18.70
C TYR A 130 -0.09 15.26 -18.62
N ARG A 131 1.06 15.37 -17.95
CA ARG A 131 1.99 14.27 -17.79
C ARG A 131 1.49 13.30 -16.72
N GLN A 132 0.89 13.85 -15.66
CA GLN A 132 0.24 13.04 -14.63
C GLN A 132 -0.95 12.25 -15.17
N SER A 133 -1.76 12.84 -16.07
CA SER A 133 -2.86 12.09 -16.71
C SER A 133 -2.35 10.92 -17.56
N LEU A 134 -1.25 11.12 -18.30
CA LEU A 134 -0.62 10.06 -19.08
C LEU A 134 0.00 8.96 -18.20
N GLN A 135 0.57 9.31 -17.05
CA GLN A 135 1.08 8.32 -16.10
C GLN A 135 -0.05 7.49 -15.49
N LEU A 136 -1.17 8.11 -15.11
CA LEU A 136 -2.35 7.39 -14.60
C LEU A 136 -2.95 6.47 -15.67
N GLU A 137 -2.94 6.88 -16.93
CA GLU A 137 -3.36 6.04 -18.04
C GLU A 137 -2.40 4.85 -18.25
N GLY A 138 -1.09 5.09 -18.31
CA GLY A 138 -0.09 4.06 -18.55
C GLY A 138 0.08 3.07 -17.39
N GLU A 139 0.02 3.54 -16.15
CA GLU A 139 0.25 2.72 -14.95
C GLU A 139 -1.04 2.10 -14.40
N ALA A 140 -2.13 2.86 -14.38
CA ALA A 140 -3.39 2.45 -13.76
C ALA A 140 -4.48 2.06 -14.78
N GLY A 141 -4.29 2.34 -16.07
CA GLY A 141 -5.34 2.21 -17.08
C GLY A 141 -6.52 3.16 -16.85
N VAL A 142 -6.30 4.28 -16.16
CA VAL A 142 -7.35 5.26 -15.83
C VAL A 142 -7.11 6.55 -16.60
N GLU A 143 -7.95 6.79 -17.60
CA GLU A 143 -7.91 8.03 -18.37
C GLU A 143 -8.64 9.13 -17.59
N ILE A 144 -7.87 10.08 -17.05
CA ILE A 144 -8.41 11.25 -16.34
C ILE A 144 -8.08 12.51 -17.14
N HIS A 145 -9.11 13.24 -17.54
CA HIS A 145 -8.91 14.50 -18.26
C HIS A 145 -8.30 15.57 -17.33
N ARG A 146 -7.37 16.39 -17.85
CA ARG A 146 -6.69 17.48 -17.13
C ARG A 146 -7.64 18.39 -16.33
N ALA A 147 -8.80 18.71 -16.91
CA ALA A 147 -9.80 19.57 -16.26
C ALA A 147 -10.37 18.94 -14.97
N THR A 148 -10.35 17.60 -14.86
CA THR A 148 -10.75 16.90 -13.63
C THR A 148 -9.65 16.91 -12.57
N LEU A 149 -8.38 17.06 -12.98
CA LEU A 149 -7.24 17.17 -12.06
C LEU A 149 -7.02 18.61 -11.57
N ASP A 150 -7.47 19.61 -12.33
CA ASP A 150 -7.36 21.03 -11.97
C ASP A 150 -8.40 21.51 -10.95
N GLY A 151 -9.47 20.73 -10.71
CA GLY A 151 -10.52 21.03 -9.72
C GLY A 151 -11.88 21.35 -10.33
#